data_AF-A0A0S8K3G5-F1
#
_entry.id   AF-A0A0S8K3G5-F1
#
_cell.length_a   1.000
_cell.length_b   1.000
_cell.length_c   1.000
_cell.angle_alpha   90.00
_cell.angle_beta   90.00
_cell.angle_gamma   90.00
#
_symmetry.space_group_name_H-M   'P 1'
#
loop_
_entity.id
_entity.type
_entity.pdbx_description
1 polymer ?
#
loop_
_entity_poly.entity_id
_entity_poly.type
_entity_poly.pdbx_seq_one_letter_code
_entity_poly.pdbx_strand_id
1 'polypeptide(L)'
;MSCRNRFWTVTLVFFGCAPFFHHENDFERGLESYKNKEYAAAVDYFKSYHTQHPDYDSALYYLFNCYQKLNKPEEQIPILEKLVHGNMTDENVYLNLVYYYRKYERYKDLYILLSHYPRDQQDNLERHLALTRRLFAELICGATTQKVTTDPMIYSISKGYLPRFPDGQLYAEDTLTYANLIVLLDRLVEPDYPRNFFPMKNLSAKSYLYLPYMRLVDSGILTFEPYLVPEFPARISTTVNAVEVLSKRGRLD
;
A
#
# COMPACT_ATOMS: atom_id res chain seq x y z
N MET A 1 79.16 -24.30 30.33
CA MET A 1 78.27 -25.47 30.10
C MET A 1 76.86 -25.03 30.48
N SER A 2 76.09 -24.52 29.53
CA SER A 2 75.19 -25.28 28.63
C SER A 2 73.89 -25.71 29.33
N CYS A 3 72.77 -25.36 28.70
CA CYS A 3 71.43 -25.90 28.92
C CYS A 3 70.68 -25.52 30.21
N ARG A 4 70.03 -24.34 30.24
CA ARG A 4 68.71 -24.21 30.91
C ARG A 4 67.80 -23.08 30.41
N ASN A 5 68.01 -22.62 29.17
CA ASN A 5 67.21 -21.56 28.52
C ASN A 5 66.19 -22.11 27.49
N ARG A 6 65.67 -23.33 27.65
CA ARG A 6 64.79 -23.95 26.62
C ARG A 6 63.51 -24.60 27.14
N PHE A 7 63.01 -24.22 28.31
CA PHE A 7 61.80 -24.83 28.87
C PHE A 7 60.62 -23.88 29.09
N TRP A 8 60.77 -22.58 28.83
CA TRP A 8 59.69 -21.59 29.02
C TRP A 8 59.21 -20.91 27.73
N THR A 9 59.81 -21.18 26.58
CA THR A 9 59.40 -20.59 25.29
C THR A 9 58.49 -21.48 24.44
N VAL A 10 58.08 -22.66 24.94
CA VAL A 10 57.18 -23.58 24.20
C VAL A 10 55.73 -23.51 24.71
N THR A 11 55.46 -22.83 25.83
CA THR A 11 54.11 -22.74 26.42
C THR A 11 53.38 -21.44 26.06
N LEU A 12 53.87 -20.68 25.08
CA LEU A 12 53.29 -19.41 24.62
C LEU A 12 53.20 -19.32 23.08
N VAL A 13 52.91 -20.44 22.41
CA VAL A 13 52.64 -20.46 20.95
C VAL A 13 51.30 -21.14 20.59
N PHE A 14 50.56 -21.69 21.56
CA PHE A 14 49.29 -22.40 21.28
C PHE A 14 48.00 -21.61 21.52
N PHE A 15 48.06 -20.32 21.88
CA PHE A 15 46.88 -19.45 22.00
C PHE A 15 46.79 -18.35 20.93
N GLY A 16 47.50 -18.52 19.81
CA GLY A 16 47.61 -17.53 18.74
C GLY A 16 46.95 -17.89 17.41
N CYS A 17 46.19 -18.99 17.35
CA CYS A 17 45.39 -19.36 16.17
C CYS A 17 44.02 -19.85 16.63
N ALA A 18 43.20 -18.96 17.18
CA ALA A 18 41.79 -19.06 16.81
C ALA A 18 41.80 -18.97 15.27
N PRO A 19 41.24 -19.94 14.53
CA PRO A 19 40.96 -19.68 13.14
C PRO A 19 40.17 -18.37 13.16
N PHE A 20 40.58 -17.40 12.36
CA PHE A 20 39.62 -16.51 11.74
C PHE A 20 38.64 -17.43 11.02
N PHE A 21 37.70 -18.03 11.75
CA PHE A 21 36.47 -18.49 11.18
C PHE A 21 35.90 -17.20 10.62
N HIS A 22 35.96 -17.05 9.30
CA HIS A 22 34.98 -16.24 8.61
C HIS A 22 33.66 -16.69 9.24
N HIS A 23 33.07 -15.84 10.07
CA HIS A 23 31.69 -16.04 10.48
C HIS A 23 30.94 -15.79 9.17
N GLU A 24 30.85 -16.83 8.33
CA GLU A 24 30.09 -16.77 7.08
C GLU A 24 28.71 -16.29 7.50
N ASN A 25 28.44 -15.06 7.11
CA ASN A 25 27.23 -14.40 7.51
C ASN A 25 26.10 -15.10 6.75
N ASP A 26 25.09 -15.62 7.44
CA ASP A 26 23.93 -16.25 6.79
C ASP A 26 23.35 -15.34 5.69
N PHE A 27 23.43 -14.01 5.87
CA PHE A 27 23.05 -13.07 4.81
C PHE A 27 23.88 -13.21 3.53
N GLU A 28 25.21 -13.35 3.63
CA GLU A 28 26.10 -13.53 2.49
C GLU A 28 25.83 -14.85 1.77
N ARG A 29 25.63 -15.94 2.52
CA ARG A 29 25.23 -17.24 1.97
C ARG A 29 23.89 -17.15 1.26
N GLY A 30 22.93 -16.42 1.85
CA GLY A 30 21.64 -16.12 1.22
C GLY A 30 21.81 -15.35 -0.09
N LEU A 31 22.68 -14.34 -0.15
CA LEU A 31 22.97 -13.59 -1.37
C LEU A 31 23.63 -14.46 -2.45
N GLU A 32 24.54 -15.34 -2.06
CA GLU A 32 25.19 -16.27 -2.99
C GLU A 32 24.18 -17.26 -3.59
N SER A 33 23.39 -17.94 -2.76
CA SER A 33 22.31 -18.82 -3.22
C SER A 33 21.29 -18.07 -4.09
N TYR A 34 20.95 -16.82 -3.73
CA TYR A 34 20.07 -15.98 -4.55
C TYR A 34 20.65 -15.71 -5.94
N LYS A 35 21.93 -15.35 -6.04
CA LYS A 35 22.64 -15.13 -7.32
C LYS A 35 22.70 -16.42 -8.15
N ASN A 36 22.88 -17.56 -7.50
CA ASN A 36 22.88 -18.88 -8.13
C ASN A 36 21.47 -19.39 -8.49
N LYS A 37 20.41 -18.60 -8.20
CA LYS A 37 18.98 -18.92 -8.41
C LYS A 37 18.50 -20.11 -7.55
N GLU A 38 19.21 -20.43 -6.49
CA GLU A 38 18.86 -21.44 -5.49
C GLU A 38 17.91 -20.82 -4.46
N TYR A 39 16.75 -20.33 -4.90
CA TYR A 39 15.88 -19.50 -4.08
C TYR A 39 15.36 -20.22 -2.83
N ALA A 40 15.19 -21.53 -2.87
CA ALA A 40 14.77 -22.31 -1.69
C ALA A 40 15.86 -22.30 -0.60
N ALA A 41 17.13 -22.48 -0.96
CA ALA A 41 18.24 -22.39 -0.01
C ALA A 41 18.43 -20.96 0.49
N ALA A 42 18.30 -19.97 -0.41
CA ALA A 42 18.37 -18.56 -0.04
C ALA A 42 17.31 -18.17 1.00
N VAL A 43 16.08 -18.70 0.91
CA VAL A 43 15.02 -18.49 1.91
C VAL A 43 15.48 -18.92 3.30
N ASP A 44 16.09 -20.10 3.44
CA ASP A 44 16.51 -20.62 4.74
C ASP A 44 17.58 -19.73 5.38
N TYR A 45 18.56 -19.29 4.57
CA TYR A 45 19.60 -18.36 5.02
C TYR A 45 19.03 -16.99 5.41
N PHE A 46 18.17 -16.37 4.58
CA PHE A 46 17.58 -15.06 4.92
C PHE A 46 16.65 -15.14 6.13
N LYS A 47 15.92 -16.24 6.34
CA LYS A 47 15.13 -16.47 7.55
C LYS A 47 15.99 -16.59 8.79
N SER A 48 17.06 -17.39 8.74
CA SER A 48 18.01 -17.53 9.85
C SER A 48 18.58 -16.16 10.22
N TYR A 49 19.03 -15.40 9.21
CA TYR A 49 19.60 -14.08 9.42
C TYR A 49 18.58 -13.09 10.02
N HIS A 50 17.36 -13.00 9.47
CA HIS A 50 16.32 -12.13 10.00
C HIS A 50 15.92 -12.50 11.43
N THR A 51 16.00 -13.78 11.82
CA THR A 51 15.73 -14.21 13.20
C THR A 51 16.76 -13.64 14.18
N GLN A 52 18.02 -13.53 13.76
CA GLN A 52 19.12 -12.97 14.55
C GLN A 52 19.15 -11.44 14.50
N HIS A 53 18.68 -10.86 13.39
CA HIS A 53 18.69 -9.43 13.09
C HIS A 53 17.31 -8.97 12.59
N PRO A 54 16.31 -8.87 13.47
CA PRO A 54 14.93 -8.57 13.08
C PRO A 54 14.77 -7.18 12.45
N ASP A 55 15.63 -6.22 12.79
CA ASP A 55 15.57 -4.85 12.29
C ASP A 55 16.29 -4.64 10.94
N TYR A 56 16.79 -5.72 10.32
CA TYR A 56 17.51 -5.64 9.05
C TYR A 56 16.59 -5.91 7.85
N ASP A 57 15.96 -4.84 7.35
CA ASP A 57 14.95 -4.91 6.28
C ASP A 57 15.44 -5.51 4.96
N SER A 58 16.74 -5.43 4.67
CA SER A 58 17.29 -6.01 3.44
C SER A 58 17.11 -7.53 3.40
N ALA A 59 17.19 -8.22 4.54
CA ALA A 59 16.92 -9.66 4.60
C ALA A 59 15.45 -9.98 4.28
N LEU A 60 14.51 -9.16 4.76
CA LEU A 60 13.09 -9.27 4.40
C LEU A 60 12.86 -9.00 2.91
N TYR A 61 13.53 -7.99 2.34
CA TYR A 61 13.41 -7.68 0.92
C TYR A 61 13.90 -8.84 0.03
N TYR A 62 15.05 -9.44 0.34
CA TYR A 62 15.51 -10.62 -0.39
C TYR A 62 14.62 -11.85 -0.15
N LEU A 63 14.08 -12.03 1.05
CA LEU A 63 13.14 -13.10 1.37
C LEU A 63 11.85 -12.97 0.53
N PHE A 64 11.31 -11.75 0.41
CA PHE A 64 10.19 -11.44 -0.49
C PHE A 64 10.52 -11.82 -1.94
N ASN A 65 11.66 -11.37 -2.46
CA ASN A 65 12.09 -11.69 -3.82
C ASN A 65 12.24 -13.20 -4.05
N CYS A 66 12.78 -13.94 -3.07
CA CYS A 66 12.88 -15.39 -3.16
C CYS A 66 11.49 -16.03 -3.25
N TYR A 67 10.55 -15.63 -2.40
CA TYR A 67 9.18 -16.15 -2.43
C TYR A 67 8.44 -15.80 -3.72
N GLN A 68 8.70 -14.63 -4.29
CA GLN A 68 8.19 -14.26 -5.61
C GLN A 68 8.72 -15.20 -6.69
N LYS A 69 10.02 -15.51 -6.70
CA LYS A 69 10.63 -16.44 -7.67
C LYS A 69 10.18 -17.89 -7.47
N LEU A 70 9.80 -18.26 -6.25
CA LEU A 70 9.24 -19.58 -5.91
C LEU A 70 7.73 -19.68 -6.11
N ASN A 71 7.06 -18.60 -6.55
CA ASN A 71 5.61 -18.52 -6.70
C ASN A 71 4.84 -18.92 -5.42
N LYS A 72 5.31 -18.39 -4.29
CA LYS A 72 4.80 -18.62 -2.93
C LYS A 72 4.11 -17.36 -2.39
N PRO A 73 2.87 -17.05 -2.82
CA PRO A 73 2.24 -15.77 -2.52
C PRO A 73 1.71 -15.66 -1.08
N GLU A 74 1.34 -16.78 -0.45
CA GLU A 74 0.87 -16.79 0.94
C GLU A 74 1.97 -16.35 1.91
N GLU A 75 3.22 -16.69 1.58
CA GLU A 75 4.40 -16.28 2.34
C GLU A 75 4.87 -14.85 2.02
N GLN A 76 4.45 -14.25 0.91
CA GLN A 76 4.88 -12.89 0.52
C GLN A 76 4.19 -11.79 1.30
N ILE A 77 2.87 -11.91 1.49
CA ILE A 77 2.07 -10.87 2.16
C ILE A 77 2.61 -10.50 3.55
N PRO A 78 2.88 -11.45 4.47
CA PRO A 78 3.41 -11.08 5.79
C PRO A 78 4.79 -10.43 5.73
N ILE A 79 5.59 -10.71 4.69
CA ILE A 79 6.89 -10.06 4.48
C ILE A 79 6.72 -8.62 3.99
N LEU A 80 5.82 -8.40 3.02
CA LEU A 80 5.48 -7.06 2.54
C LEU A 80 4.87 -6.19 3.65
N GLU A 81 3.97 -6.75 4.47
CA GLU A 81 3.40 -6.06 5.63
C GLU A 81 4.49 -5.62 6.62
N LYS A 82 5.47 -6.48 6.90
CA LYS A 82 6.62 -6.13 7.75
C LYS A 82 7.48 -5.02 7.14
N LEU A 83 7.78 -5.09 5.84
CA LEU A 83 8.56 -4.06 5.15
C LEU A 83 7.86 -2.69 5.20
N VAL A 84 6.53 -2.66 4.96
CA VAL A 84 5.74 -1.44 5.08
C VAL A 84 5.73 -0.92 6.52
N HIS A 85 5.60 -1.81 7.51
CA HIS A 85 5.66 -1.43 8.93
C HIS A 85 7.03 -0.86 9.35
N GLY A 86 8.11 -1.36 8.73
CA GLY A 86 9.48 -0.84 8.87
C GLY A 86 9.70 0.52 8.19
N ASN A 87 8.69 1.11 7.55
CA ASN A 87 8.77 2.33 6.74
C ASN A 87 9.70 2.21 5.53
N MET A 88 9.80 1.01 4.93
CA MET A 88 10.47 0.84 3.64
C MET A 88 9.86 1.81 2.62
N THR A 89 10.70 2.54 1.90
CA THR A 89 10.28 3.59 0.94
C THR A 89 10.20 3.09 -0.50
N ASP A 90 10.48 1.81 -0.75
CA ASP A 90 10.37 1.21 -2.08
C ASP A 90 8.90 1.09 -2.50
N GLU A 91 8.53 1.86 -3.52
CA GLU A 91 7.20 1.87 -4.13
C GLU A 91 6.72 0.47 -4.56
N ASN A 92 7.62 -0.38 -5.05
CA ASN A 92 7.24 -1.73 -5.50
C ASN A 92 6.70 -2.58 -4.36
N VAL A 93 7.16 -2.36 -3.12
CA VAL A 93 6.65 -3.06 -1.94
C VAL A 93 5.18 -2.71 -1.75
N TYR A 94 4.81 -1.44 -1.85
CA TYR A 94 3.43 -0.98 -1.73
C TYR A 94 2.55 -1.44 -2.89
N LEU A 95 3.03 -1.33 -4.14
CA LEU A 95 2.27 -1.78 -5.30
C LEU A 95 1.99 -3.29 -5.26
N ASN A 96 2.97 -4.09 -4.82
CA ASN A 96 2.77 -5.53 -4.63
C ASN A 96 1.78 -5.80 -3.49
N LEU A 97 1.85 -5.06 -2.39
CA LEU A 97 0.91 -5.26 -1.27
C LEU A 97 -0.52 -4.87 -1.66
N VAL A 98 -0.71 -3.77 -2.39
CA VAL A 98 -1.99 -3.39 -3.00
C VAL A 98 -2.50 -4.50 -3.91
N TYR A 99 -1.66 -5.01 -4.82
CA TYR A 99 -2.01 -6.11 -5.71
C TYR A 99 -2.51 -7.33 -4.92
N TYR A 100 -1.78 -7.74 -3.89
CA TYR A 100 -2.16 -8.90 -3.09
C TYR A 100 -3.41 -8.69 -2.25
N TYR A 101 -3.58 -7.53 -1.63
CA TYR A 101 -4.81 -7.24 -0.90
C TYR A 101 -6.04 -7.26 -1.80
N ARG A 102 -5.92 -6.76 -3.04
CA ARG A 102 -7.01 -6.84 -4.02
C ARG A 102 -7.26 -8.27 -4.47
N LYS A 103 -6.20 -9.03 -4.77
CA LYS A 103 -6.28 -10.43 -5.23
C LYS A 103 -6.91 -11.37 -4.21
N TYR A 104 -6.63 -11.16 -2.93
CA TYR A 104 -7.13 -11.98 -1.82
C TYR A 104 -8.29 -11.33 -1.06
N GLU A 105 -8.94 -10.32 -1.66
CA GLU A 105 -10.15 -9.68 -1.14
C GLU A 105 -9.99 -9.10 0.29
N ARG A 106 -8.75 -8.71 0.64
CA ARG A 106 -8.39 -8.05 1.91
C ARG A 106 -8.64 -6.54 1.83
N TYR A 107 -9.87 -6.15 1.47
CA TYR A 107 -10.22 -4.74 1.18
C TYR A 107 -10.08 -3.82 2.40
N LYS A 108 -10.31 -4.33 3.61
CA LYS A 108 -10.06 -3.58 4.85
C LYS A 108 -8.59 -3.20 4.99
N ASP A 109 -7.70 -4.14 4.73
CA ASP A 109 -6.25 -3.91 4.82
C ASP A 109 -5.77 -2.99 3.69
N LEU A 110 -6.35 -3.12 2.49
CA LEU A 110 -6.14 -2.18 1.37
C LEU A 110 -6.52 -0.75 1.75
N TYR A 111 -7.71 -0.56 2.32
CA TYR A 111 -8.19 0.75 2.74
C TYR A 111 -7.28 1.35 3.82
N ILE A 112 -6.89 0.56 4.83
CA ILE A 112 -5.97 1.01 5.89
C ILE A 112 -4.60 1.40 5.30
N LEU A 113 -4.05 0.58 4.40
CA LEU A 113 -2.77 0.84 3.74
C LEU A 113 -2.79 2.18 2.99
N LEU A 114 -3.82 2.41 2.18
CA LEU A 114 -3.93 3.64 1.38
C LEU A 114 -4.27 4.87 2.22
N SER A 115 -4.96 4.70 3.35
CA SER A 115 -5.26 5.79 4.30
C SER A 115 -4.03 6.29 5.05
N HIS A 116 -3.07 5.41 5.31
CA HIS A 116 -1.84 5.73 6.04
C HIS A 116 -0.62 5.87 5.12
N TYR A 117 -0.82 5.83 3.79
CA TYR A 117 0.28 5.94 2.83
C TYR A 117 0.95 7.33 2.91
N PRO A 118 2.29 7.41 2.99
CA PRO A 118 3.00 8.67 3.18
C PRO A 118 2.64 9.73 2.14
N ARG A 119 2.24 10.93 2.59
CA ARG A 119 1.72 11.99 1.72
C ARG A 119 2.73 12.47 0.67
N ASP A 120 4.00 12.50 1.03
CA ASP A 120 5.12 12.87 0.16
C ASP A 120 5.37 11.84 -0.96
N GLN A 121 4.85 10.62 -0.83
CA GLN A 121 5.02 9.54 -1.80
C GLN A 121 3.74 9.23 -2.60
N GLN A 122 2.59 9.84 -2.25
CA GLN A 122 1.30 9.60 -2.91
C GLN A 122 1.36 9.80 -4.42
N ASP A 123 2.03 10.85 -4.88
CA ASP A 123 2.17 11.14 -6.31
C ASP A 123 2.94 10.04 -7.07
N ASN A 124 3.81 9.26 -6.41
CA ASN A 124 4.49 8.13 -7.06
C ASN A 124 3.51 6.97 -7.23
N LEU A 125 2.89 6.52 -6.13
CA LEU A 125 1.90 5.44 -6.16
C LEU A 125 0.76 5.68 -7.16
N GLU A 126 0.24 6.91 -7.19
CA GLU A 126 -0.88 7.31 -8.05
C GLU A 126 -0.51 7.39 -9.55
N ARG A 127 0.78 7.43 -9.91
CA ARG A 127 1.20 7.27 -11.33
C ARG A 127 1.01 5.85 -11.84
N HIS A 128 1.08 4.87 -10.93
CA HIS A 128 1.01 3.45 -11.27
C HIS A 128 -0.36 2.84 -10.95
N LEU A 129 -1.14 3.47 -10.08
CA LEU A 129 -2.46 3.01 -9.69
C LEU A 129 -3.53 4.05 -10.03
N ALA A 130 -4.35 3.75 -11.04
CA ALA A 130 -5.49 4.59 -11.39
C ALA A 130 -6.68 4.31 -10.45
N LEU A 131 -7.42 5.36 -10.09
CA LEU A 131 -8.70 5.21 -9.41
C LEU A 131 -9.77 4.71 -10.39
N THR A 132 -9.99 3.40 -10.44
CA THR A 132 -11.10 2.83 -11.21
C THR A 132 -12.39 2.77 -10.38
N ARG A 133 -13.52 2.55 -11.04
CA ARG A 133 -14.80 2.27 -10.38
C ARG A 133 -14.70 1.08 -9.42
N ARG A 134 -13.97 0.03 -9.81
CA ARG A 134 -13.69 -1.12 -8.95
C ARG A 134 -12.84 -0.75 -7.76
N LEU A 135 -11.75 0.00 -7.94
CA LEU A 135 -10.93 0.43 -6.80
C LEU A 135 -11.74 1.31 -5.83
N PHE A 136 -12.58 2.21 -6.34
CA PHE A 136 -13.52 2.97 -5.50
C PHE A 136 -14.45 2.05 -4.69
N ALA A 137 -15.02 1.02 -5.33
CA ALA A 137 -15.87 0.04 -4.66
C ALA A 137 -15.12 -0.77 -3.59
N GLU A 138 -13.89 -1.18 -3.87
CA GLU A 138 -13.00 -1.88 -2.93
C GLU A 138 -12.68 -0.99 -1.72
N LEU A 139 -12.40 0.31 -1.93
CA LEU A 139 -12.17 1.27 -0.85
C LEU A 139 -13.41 1.44 0.04
N ILE A 140 -14.60 1.54 -0.55
CA ILE A 140 -15.86 1.59 0.19
C ILE A 140 -16.09 0.30 1.01
N CYS A 141 -15.84 -0.87 0.41
CA CYS A 141 -15.91 -2.14 1.14
C CYS A 141 -14.92 -2.20 2.30
N GLY A 142 -13.69 -1.68 2.12
CA GLY A 142 -12.69 -1.64 3.18
C GLY A 142 -13.04 -0.70 4.33
N ALA A 143 -13.72 0.41 4.02
CA ALA A 143 -14.17 1.40 5.00
C ALA A 143 -15.44 0.99 5.75
N THR A 144 -16.27 0.14 5.15
CA THR A 144 -17.49 -0.41 5.76
C THR A 144 -17.11 -1.69 6.52
N THR A 145 -17.29 -1.71 7.85
CA THR A 145 -16.63 -2.68 8.77
C THR A 145 -17.11 -4.14 8.61
N GLN A 146 -17.91 -4.44 7.59
CA GLN A 146 -18.52 -5.74 7.35
C GLN A 146 -17.54 -6.66 6.61
N LYS A 147 -17.51 -7.95 6.99
CA LYS A 147 -16.98 -8.99 6.10
C LYS A 147 -17.93 -9.08 4.90
N VAL A 148 -17.70 -8.24 3.91
CA VAL A 148 -18.47 -8.29 2.66
C VAL A 148 -18.03 -9.57 1.94
N THR A 149 -18.88 -10.60 1.95
CA THR A 149 -18.66 -11.86 1.22
C THR A 149 -19.09 -11.76 -0.24
N THR A 150 -19.31 -10.54 -0.73
CA THR A 150 -19.90 -10.23 -2.04
C THR A 150 -18.93 -9.37 -2.82
N ASP A 151 -18.91 -9.52 -4.15
CA ASP A 151 -18.10 -8.67 -5.03
C ASP A 151 -18.30 -7.18 -4.70
N PRO A 152 -17.21 -6.38 -4.58
CA PRO A 152 -17.26 -5.01 -4.10
C PRO A 152 -18.12 -4.09 -4.98
N MET A 153 -18.17 -4.34 -6.30
CA MET A 153 -19.03 -3.58 -7.21
C MET A 153 -20.50 -3.86 -6.91
N ILE A 154 -20.86 -5.14 -6.76
CA ILE A 154 -22.23 -5.54 -6.45
C ILE A 154 -22.67 -4.97 -5.10
N TYR A 155 -21.82 -5.06 -4.07
CA TYR A 155 -22.07 -4.46 -2.77
C TYR A 155 -22.32 -2.96 -2.88
N SER A 156 -21.37 -2.23 -3.50
CA SER A 156 -21.44 -0.78 -3.62
C SER A 156 -22.67 -0.31 -4.38
N ILE A 157 -23.09 -1.07 -5.39
CA ILE A 157 -24.31 -0.77 -6.14
C ILE A 157 -25.57 -1.07 -5.32
N SER A 158 -25.60 -2.19 -4.60
CA SER A 158 -26.75 -2.57 -3.77
C SER A 158 -27.01 -1.58 -2.65
N LYS A 159 -25.93 -0.96 -2.13
CA LYS A 159 -25.96 0.08 -1.11
C LYS A 159 -26.15 1.49 -1.67
N GLY A 160 -26.17 1.64 -3.00
CA GLY A 160 -26.35 2.95 -3.65
C GLY A 160 -25.09 3.83 -3.68
N TYR A 161 -23.93 3.30 -3.27
CA TYR A 161 -22.64 3.99 -3.33
C TYR A 161 -22.12 4.16 -4.75
N LEU A 162 -22.48 3.22 -5.65
CA LEU A 162 -22.19 3.31 -7.08
C LEU A 162 -23.48 3.18 -7.91
N PRO A 163 -23.70 4.05 -8.91
CA PRO A 163 -24.81 3.90 -9.83
C PRO A 163 -24.52 2.80 -10.87
N ARG A 164 -25.59 2.16 -11.35
CA ARG A 164 -25.58 1.37 -12.59
C ARG A 164 -25.69 2.30 -13.80
N PHE A 165 -25.07 1.92 -14.90
CA PHE A 165 -25.26 2.60 -16.16
C PHE A 165 -26.61 2.23 -16.80
N PRO A 166 -27.17 3.07 -17.68
CA PRO A 166 -28.48 2.82 -18.32
C PRO A 166 -28.55 1.51 -19.10
N ASP A 167 -27.42 1.03 -19.60
CA ASP A 167 -27.27 -0.22 -20.34
C ASP A 167 -27.10 -1.46 -19.43
N GLY A 168 -27.09 -1.25 -18.12
CA GLY A 168 -26.93 -2.28 -17.10
C GLY A 168 -25.48 -2.73 -16.86
N GLN A 169 -24.51 -2.20 -17.59
CA GLN A 169 -23.10 -2.55 -17.41
C GLN A 169 -22.49 -1.85 -16.18
N LEU A 170 -21.45 -2.46 -15.61
CA LEU A 170 -20.80 -1.96 -14.39
C LEU A 170 -19.57 -1.10 -14.67
N TYR A 171 -18.91 -1.34 -15.80
CA TYR A 171 -17.65 -0.72 -16.22
C TYR A 171 -16.62 -0.63 -15.08
N ALA A 172 -16.29 -1.79 -14.50
CA ALA A 172 -15.46 -1.90 -13.31
C ALA A 172 -14.07 -1.24 -13.46
N GLU A 173 -13.48 -1.31 -14.64
CA GLU A 173 -12.13 -0.81 -14.91
C GLU A 173 -12.10 0.62 -15.46
N ASP A 174 -13.24 1.31 -15.56
CA ASP A 174 -13.27 2.71 -15.99
C ASP A 174 -12.62 3.59 -14.92
N THR A 175 -11.65 4.39 -15.33
CA THR A 175 -10.99 5.39 -14.50
C THR A 175 -11.97 6.50 -14.15
N LEU A 176 -12.09 6.81 -12.87
CA LEU A 176 -12.88 7.92 -12.36
C LEU A 176 -12.11 9.22 -12.53
N THR A 177 -12.75 10.19 -13.18
CA THR A 177 -12.28 11.58 -13.19
C THR A 177 -12.76 12.33 -11.95
N TYR A 178 -12.23 13.52 -11.69
CA TYR A 178 -12.76 14.40 -10.64
C TYR A 178 -14.24 14.72 -10.83
N ALA A 179 -14.69 14.93 -12.07
CA ALA A 179 -16.10 15.12 -12.39
C ALA A 179 -16.95 13.92 -11.91
N ASN A 180 -16.50 12.70 -12.20
CA ASN A 180 -17.19 11.50 -11.76
C ASN A 180 -17.18 11.38 -10.23
N LEU A 181 -16.02 11.58 -9.59
CA LEU A 181 -15.87 11.48 -8.14
C LEU A 181 -16.77 12.49 -7.41
N ILE A 182 -16.82 13.74 -7.87
CA ILE A 182 -17.69 14.78 -7.30
C ILE A 182 -19.15 14.35 -7.34
N VAL A 183 -19.65 13.87 -8.50
CA VAL A 183 -21.03 13.42 -8.64
C VAL A 183 -21.31 12.20 -7.76
N LEU A 184 -20.35 11.26 -7.66
CA LEU A 184 -20.50 10.06 -6.82
C LEU A 184 -20.61 10.43 -5.35
N LEU A 185 -19.68 11.25 -4.84
CA LEU A 185 -19.66 11.66 -3.44
C LEU A 185 -20.86 12.53 -3.08
N ASP A 186 -21.27 13.46 -3.94
CA ASP A 186 -22.41 14.36 -3.67
C ASP A 186 -23.73 13.59 -3.44
N ARG A 187 -23.90 12.45 -4.13
CA ARG A 187 -25.06 11.57 -3.93
C ARG A 187 -25.11 10.90 -2.56
N LEU A 188 -23.99 10.84 -1.85
CA LEU A 188 -23.87 10.24 -0.52
C LEU A 188 -24.12 11.25 0.61
N VAL A 189 -24.39 12.50 0.24
CA VAL A 189 -24.59 13.60 1.18
C VAL A 189 -26.02 14.11 1.03
N GLU A 190 -26.59 14.55 2.14
CA GLU A 190 -27.88 15.23 2.09
C GLU A 190 -27.77 16.52 1.27
N PRO A 191 -28.80 16.87 0.48
CA PRO A 191 -28.77 18.06 -0.34
C PRO A 191 -28.87 19.31 0.54
N ASP A 192 -27.71 19.84 0.94
CA ASP A 192 -27.59 21.11 1.64
C ASP A 192 -27.03 22.21 0.73
N TYR A 193 -27.39 23.46 0.99
CA TYR A 193 -26.89 24.59 0.22
C TYR A 193 -25.57 25.10 0.84
N PRO A 194 -24.47 25.19 0.07
CA PRO A 194 -23.19 25.61 0.61
C PRO A 194 -23.26 27.02 1.19
N ARG A 195 -22.62 27.23 2.35
CA ARG A 195 -22.53 28.57 2.96
C ARG A 195 -21.49 29.44 2.27
N ASN A 196 -20.46 28.82 1.71
CA ASN A 196 -19.35 29.50 1.07
C ASN A 196 -19.23 29.10 -0.41
N PHE A 197 -19.00 30.10 -1.25
CA PHE A 197 -18.74 29.92 -2.68
C PHE A 197 -17.37 30.49 -3.00
N PHE A 198 -16.55 29.65 -3.63
CA PHE A 198 -15.19 30.04 -4.01
C PHE A 198 -15.05 30.09 -5.53
N PRO A 199 -14.34 31.09 -6.07
CA PRO A 199 -14.04 31.14 -7.49
C PRO A 199 -13.11 29.97 -7.87
N MET A 200 -13.39 29.35 -9.00
CA MET A 200 -12.63 28.23 -9.55
C MET A 200 -12.04 28.63 -10.90
N LYS A 201 -10.79 28.26 -11.18
CA LYS A 201 -10.13 28.61 -12.45
C LYS A 201 -10.63 27.77 -13.62
N ASN A 202 -10.83 26.47 -13.38
CA ASN A 202 -11.13 25.48 -14.41
C ASN A 202 -12.56 24.92 -14.31
N LEU A 203 -13.41 25.51 -13.46
CA LEU A 203 -14.80 25.09 -13.28
C LEU A 203 -15.73 26.31 -13.26
N SER A 204 -16.57 26.43 -14.28
CA SER A 204 -17.56 27.52 -14.36
C SER A 204 -18.60 27.42 -13.25
N ALA A 205 -19.00 28.54 -12.66
CA ALA A 205 -20.12 28.61 -11.71
C ALA A 205 -21.47 28.15 -12.31
N LYS A 206 -21.58 28.13 -13.64
CA LYS A 206 -22.75 27.60 -14.37
C LYS A 206 -22.66 26.10 -14.65
N SER A 207 -21.55 25.45 -14.32
CA SER A 207 -21.38 24.01 -14.49
C SER A 207 -22.25 23.24 -13.50
N TYR A 208 -22.81 22.11 -13.96
CA TYR A 208 -23.55 21.20 -13.09
C TYR A 208 -22.71 20.60 -11.95
N LEU A 209 -21.37 20.64 -12.08
CA LEU A 209 -20.44 20.16 -11.05
C LEU A 209 -20.14 21.21 -9.97
N TYR A 210 -20.37 22.49 -10.23
CA TYR A 210 -19.94 23.56 -9.32
C TYR A 210 -20.66 23.49 -7.97
N LEU A 211 -21.99 23.38 -7.98
CA LEU A 211 -22.77 23.30 -6.74
C LEU A 211 -22.48 22.01 -5.94
N PRO A 212 -22.47 20.80 -6.54
CA PRO A 212 -22.01 19.58 -5.87
C PRO A 212 -20.61 19.72 -5.25
N TYR A 213 -19.66 20.27 -6.00
CA TYR A 213 -18.29 20.45 -5.51
C TYR A 213 -18.25 21.39 -4.29
N MET A 214 -18.93 22.55 -4.37
CA MET A 214 -19.02 23.48 -3.24
C MET A 214 -19.69 22.84 -2.01
N ARG A 215 -20.71 21.99 -2.20
CA ARG A 215 -21.37 21.26 -1.09
C ARG A 215 -20.40 20.30 -0.41
N LEU A 216 -19.64 19.54 -1.18
CA LEU A 216 -18.63 18.63 -0.66
C LEU A 216 -17.50 19.36 0.07
N VAL A 217 -17.10 20.53 -0.42
CA VAL A 217 -16.11 21.40 0.23
C VAL A 217 -16.66 22.02 1.53
N ASP A 218 -17.86 22.60 1.53
CA ASP A 218 -18.47 23.18 2.74
C ASP A 218 -18.75 22.10 3.80
N SER A 219 -19.08 20.89 3.34
CA SER A 219 -19.21 19.71 4.18
C SER A 219 -17.86 19.17 4.65
N GLY A 220 -16.71 19.64 4.17
CA GLY A 220 -15.39 19.11 4.54
C GLY A 220 -15.12 17.67 4.09
N ILE A 221 -15.84 17.18 3.08
CA ILE A 221 -15.61 15.87 2.45
C ILE A 221 -14.49 15.98 1.43
N LEU A 222 -14.43 17.09 0.69
CA LEU A 222 -13.34 17.42 -0.21
C LEU A 222 -12.59 18.65 0.28
N THR A 223 -11.29 18.67 0.06
CA THR A 223 -10.48 19.89 0.23
C THR A 223 -10.71 20.82 -0.96
N PHE A 224 -10.77 22.12 -0.70
CA PHE A 224 -10.89 23.12 -1.75
C PHE A 224 -9.61 23.18 -2.60
N GLU A 225 -9.76 23.03 -3.91
CA GLU A 225 -8.69 23.07 -4.90
C GLU A 225 -9.07 24.04 -6.03
N PRO A 226 -8.55 25.29 -6.02
CA PRO A 226 -8.97 26.32 -6.98
C PRO A 226 -8.60 26.00 -8.43
N TYR A 227 -7.68 25.06 -8.63
CA TYR A 227 -7.16 24.63 -9.92
C TYR A 227 -7.66 23.24 -10.35
N LEU A 228 -8.62 22.64 -9.64
CA LEU A 228 -9.17 21.32 -9.98
C LEU A 228 -9.65 21.29 -11.43
N VAL A 229 -9.15 20.33 -12.20
CA VAL A 229 -9.55 20.07 -13.59
C VAL A 229 -10.50 18.87 -13.58
N PRO A 230 -11.80 19.05 -13.84
CA PRO A 230 -12.79 17.98 -13.69
C PRO A 230 -12.51 16.74 -14.54
N GLU A 231 -11.88 16.90 -15.71
CA GLU A 231 -11.60 15.83 -16.66
C GLU A 231 -10.38 14.99 -16.30
N PHE A 232 -9.56 15.45 -15.34
CA PHE A 232 -8.37 14.70 -14.92
C PHE A 232 -8.76 13.49 -14.07
N PRO A 233 -7.98 12.40 -14.13
CA PRO A 233 -8.14 11.26 -13.21
C PRO A 233 -8.16 11.74 -11.77
N ALA A 234 -9.15 11.29 -11.00
CA ALA A 234 -9.24 11.60 -9.60
C ALA A 234 -8.16 10.83 -8.82
N ARG A 235 -7.61 11.50 -7.80
CA ARG A 235 -6.58 10.93 -6.94
C ARG A 235 -7.16 9.93 -5.95
N ILE A 236 -6.39 8.89 -5.64
CA ILE A 236 -6.77 7.87 -4.66
C ILE A 236 -6.78 8.49 -3.27
N SER A 237 -5.76 9.30 -2.95
CA SER A 237 -5.65 10.05 -1.69
C SER A 237 -6.89 10.91 -1.43
N THR A 238 -7.36 11.68 -2.41
CA THR A 238 -8.59 12.48 -2.30
C THR A 238 -9.82 11.59 -2.02
N THR A 239 -9.92 10.45 -2.69
CA THR A 239 -11.02 9.49 -2.49
C THR A 239 -11.00 8.87 -1.11
N VAL A 240 -9.83 8.40 -0.66
CA VAL A 240 -9.66 7.78 0.66
C VAL A 240 -10.02 8.75 1.77
N ASN A 241 -9.56 10.01 1.69
CA ASN A 241 -9.93 11.05 2.65
C ASN A 241 -11.45 11.30 2.66
N ALA A 242 -12.08 11.37 1.49
CA ALA A 242 -13.53 11.58 1.38
C ALA A 242 -14.32 10.40 1.99
N VAL A 243 -13.90 9.17 1.69
CA VAL A 243 -14.48 7.94 2.25
C VAL A 243 -14.32 7.89 3.76
N GLU A 244 -13.17 8.31 4.29
CA GLU A 244 -12.92 8.38 5.73
C GLU A 244 -13.88 9.37 6.41
N VAL A 245 -14.07 10.56 5.83
CA VAL A 245 -15.01 11.57 6.36
C VAL A 245 -16.45 11.05 6.32
N LEU A 246 -16.86 10.40 5.22
CA LEU A 246 -18.20 9.82 5.09
C LEU A 246 -18.43 8.68 6.10
N SER A 247 -17.45 7.79 6.27
CA SER A 247 -17.48 6.70 7.25
C SER A 247 -17.63 7.24 8.68
N LYS A 248 -16.79 8.21 9.06
CA LYS A 248 -16.87 8.86 10.40
C LYS A 248 -18.21 9.54 10.67
N ARG A 249 -18.93 9.93 9.62
CA ARG A 249 -20.26 10.55 9.72
C ARG A 249 -21.41 9.56 9.68
N GLY A 250 -21.13 8.26 9.65
CA GLY A 250 -22.17 7.22 9.54
C GLY A 250 -22.92 7.28 8.21
N ARG A 251 -22.29 7.80 7.15
CA ARG A 251 -22.85 7.81 5.79
C ARG A 251 -22.49 6.55 4.99
N LEU A 252 -21.62 5.72 5.55
CA LEU A 252 -21.26 4.40 5.04
C LEU A 252 -21.59 3.37 6.13
N ASP A 253 -22.47 2.41 5.80
CA ASP A 253 -23.03 1.34 6.67
C ASP A 253 -22.02 0.26 7.12
#